data_AF-A0A7R9VG20-F1
#
_entry.id   AF-A0A7R9VG20-F1
#
_cell.length_a   1.000
_cell.length_b   1.000
_cell.length_c   1.000
_cell.angle_alpha   90.00
_cell.angle_beta   90.00
_cell.angle_gamma   90.00
#
_symmetry.space_group_name_H-M   'P 1'
#
loop_
_entity.id
_entity.type
_entity.pdbx_description
1 polymer ?
#
loop_
_entity_poly.entity_id
_entity_poly.type
_entity_poly.pdbx_seq_one_letter_code
_entity_poly.pdbx_strand_id
1 'polypeptide(L)'
;CGDDPSFPEMIRRCLAVLRTVCNSPSSQPFLFPVDPQTNTRYYELVVKPISLQDVGRMLQQAGKRLSVAERSGDDQSDSTGEIEEIVAQFARDVRQISSNCSCISNVGAAIISSSDEMMRIFERLLFDWCLVPDLLPLEALDDDKCVEHHVSDEEFPV
;
A
#
# COMPACT_ATOMS: atom_id res chain seq x y z
N CYS A 1 -0.65 -2.86 -11.23
CA CYS A 1 0.57 -3.21 -10.49
C CYS A 1 1.06 -4.55 -11.02
N GLY A 2 2.10 -4.56 -11.85
CA GLY A 2 2.58 -5.80 -12.47
C GLY A 2 3.64 -6.46 -11.59
N ASP A 3 3.60 -7.79 -11.51
CA ASP A 3 4.64 -8.57 -10.85
C ASP A 3 5.85 -8.67 -11.79
N ASP A 4 6.90 -7.92 -11.48
CA ASP A 4 8.20 -8.10 -12.12
C ASP A 4 9.04 -9.01 -11.19
N PRO A 5 9.33 -10.27 -11.60
CA PRO A 5 10.06 -11.21 -10.76
C PRO A 5 11.51 -10.77 -10.51
N SER A 6 12.02 -9.79 -11.26
CA SER A 6 13.34 -9.21 -11.03
C SER A 6 13.38 -8.21 -9.87
N PHE A 7 12.23 -7.78 -9.34
CA PHE A 7 12.20 -6.86 -8.22
C PHE A 7 12.58 -7.55 -6.90
N PRO A 8 13.18 -6.82 -5.96
CA PRO A 8 13.43 -7.33 -4.62
C PRO A 8 12.16 -7.87 -3.98
N GLU A 9 12.29 -8.97 -3.24
CA GLU A 9 11.14 -9.70 -2.70
C GLU A 9 10.20 -8.80 -1.90
N MET A 10 10.74 -7.93 -1.05
CA MET A 10 9.93 -7.03 -0.23
C MET A 10 9.13 -6.02 -1.06
N ILE A 11 9.66 -5.57 -2.20
CA ILE A 11 8.92 -4.70 -3.12
C ILE A 11 7.79 -5.47 -3.78
N ARG A 12 8.02 -6.73 -4.16
CA ARG A 12 6.98 -7.61 -4.70
C ARG A 12 5.86 -7.84 -3.67
N ARG A 13 6.21 -8.07 -2.40
CA ARG A 13 5.23 -8.18 -1.29
C ARG A 13 4.38 -6.92 -1.16
N CYS A 14 5.00 -5.73 -1.13
CA CYS A 14 4.26 -4.46 -1.08
C CYS A 14 3.33 -4.26 -2.29
N LEU A 15 3.78 -4.63 -3.50
CA LEU A 15 2.97 -4.56 -4.72
C LEU A 15 1.78 -5.51 -4.68
N ALA A 16 1.96 -6.70 -4.12
CA ALA A 16 0.90 -7.67 -3.94
C ALA A 16 -0.15 -7.18 -2.93
N VAL A 17 0.28 -6.70 -1.75
CA VAL A 17 -0.60 -6.05 -0.77
C VAL A 17 -1.40 -4.91 -1.41
N LEU A 18 -0.72 -4.02 -2.15
CA LEU A 18 -1.38 -2.92 -2.84
C LEU A 18 -2.40 -3.41 -3.87
N ARG A 19 -2.10 -4.47 -4.61
CA ARG A 19 -3.01 -5.05 -5.61
C ARG A 19 -4.27 -5.59 -4.96
N THR A 20 -4.14 -6.35 -3.87
CA THR A 20 -5.28 -6.82 -3.08
C THR A 20 -6.12 -5.67 -2.57
N VAL A 21 -5.50 -4.64 -2.00
CA VAL A 21 -6.20 -3.42 -1.57
C VAL A 21 -6.94 -2.78 -2.74
N CYS A 22 -6.30 -2.58 -3.90
CA CYS A 22 -6.93 -1.99 -5.08
C CYS A 22 -8.14 -2.78 -5.60
N ASN A 23 -8.16 -4.10 -5.40
CA ASN A 23 -9.27 -4.96 -5.81
C ASN A 23 -10.46 -4.93 -4.83
N SER A 24 -10.27 -4.41 -3.61
CA SER A 24 -11.36 -4.25 -2.65
C SER A 24 -12.37 -3.18 -3.11
N PRO A 25 -13.70 -3.42 -2.98
CA PRO A 25 -14.72 -2.41 -3.24
C PRO A 25 -14.53 -1.13 -2.41
N SER A 26 -14.01 -1.24 -1.18
CA SER A 26 -13.77 -0.10 -0.29
C SER A 26 -12.71 0.86 -0.84
N SER A 27 -11.84 0.40 -1.75
CA SER A 27 -10.75 1.20 -2.31
C SER A 27 -11.17 2.06 -3.51
N GLN A 28 -12.35 1.84 -4.08
CA GLN A 28 -12.80 2.49 -5.31
C GLN A 28 -12.62 4.03 -5.30
N PRO A 29 -12.94 4.78 -4.23
CA PRO A 29 -12.78 6.23 -4.20
C PRO A 29 -11.32 6.71 -4.23
N PHE A 30 -10.36 5.82 -3.95
CA PHE A 30 -8.96 6.15 -3.70
C PHE A 30 -8.01 5.64 -4.79
N LEU A 31 -8.53 4.97 -5.81
CA LEU A 31 -7.74 4.37 -6.88
C LEU A 31 -6.95 5.41 -7.68
N PHE A 32 -7.55 6.57 -7.94
CA PHE A 32 -6.99 7.62 -8.79
C PHE A 32 -6.88 8.95 -8.04
N PRO A 33 -6.00 9.86 -8.48
CA PRO A 33 -5.95 11.21 -7.95
C PRO A 33 -7.32 11.89 -8.04
N VAL A 34 -7.69 12.62 -7.00
CA VAL A 34 -8.91 13.44 -6.98
C VAL A 34 -8.84 14.47 -8.09
N ASP A 35 -9.89 14.61 -8.89
CA ASP A 35 -9.87 15.56 -10.01
C ASP A 35 -9.92 17.03 -9.50
N PRO A 36 -8.89 17.86 -9.80
CA PRO A 36 -8.83 19.25 -9.34
C PRO A 36 -9.92 20.15 -9.95
N GLN A 37 -10.48 19.80 -11.11
CA GLN A 37 -11.52 20.59 -11.76
C GLN A 37 -12.86 20.46 -11.04
N THR A 38 -13.17 19.27 -10.54
CA THR A 38 -14.43 18.98 -9.85
C THR A 38 -14.32 19.13 -8.33
N ASN A 39 -13.10 19.10 -7.77
CA ASN A 39 -12.85 19.12 -6.32
C ASN A 39 -11.81 20.17 -5.92
N THR A 40 -11.95 21.42 -6.35
CA THR A 40 -10.95 22.47 -6.09
C THR A 40 -10.65 22.67 -4.61
N ARG A 41 -11.67 22.59 -3.74
CA ARG A 41 -11.51 22.68 -2.27
C ARG A 41 -10.67 21.55 -1.66
N TYR A 42 -10.60 20.40 -2.31
CA TYR A 42 -9.74 19.30 -1.85
C TYR A 42 -8.28 19.76 -1.77
N TYR A 43 -7.81 20.44 -2.81
CA TYR A 43 -6.44 20.93 -2.91
C TYR A 43 -6.15 22.19 -2.08
N GLU A 44 -7.19 22.85 -1.55
CA GLU A 44 -7.02 23.94 -0.57
C GLU A 44 -6.77 23.40 0.84
N LEU A 45 -7.32 22.23 1.17
CA LEU A 45 -7.28 21.63 2.52
C LEU A 45 -6.23 20.54 2.65
N VAL A 46 -6.01 19.77 1.57
CA VAL A 46 -5.10 18.63 1.56
C VAL A 46 -3.73 19.05 1.05
N VAL A 47 -2.76 19.11 1.97
CA VAL A 47 -1.37 19.51 1.68
C VAL A 47 -0.62 18.49 0.84
N LYS A 48 -0.84 17.19 1.09
CA LYS A 48 -0.20 16.08 0.36
C LYS A 48 -1.26 15.16 -0.29
N PRO A 49 -1.79 15.55 -1.45
CA PRO A 49 -2.65 14.68 -2.27
C PRO A 49 -1.92 13.40 -2.66
N ILE A 50 -2.57 12.25 -2.50
CA ILE A 50 -2.03 10.95 -2.92
C ILE A 50 -3.16 9.96 -3.19
N SER A 51 -2.94 9.03 -4.11
CA SER A 51 -3.86 7.95 -4.49
C SER A 51 -3.15 6.60 -4.52
N LEU A 52 -3.91 5.50 -4.54
CA LEU A 52 -3.35 4.14 -4.65
C LEU A 52 -2.55 3.96 -5.95
N GLN A 53 -2.94 4.63 -7.05
CA GLN A 53 -2.15 4.66 -8.28
C GLN A 53 -0.77 5.30 -8.06
N ASP A 54 -0.68 6.39 -7.30
CA ASP A 54 0.61 7.06 -7.02
C ASP A 54 1.52 6.16 -6.20
N VAL A 55 0.97 5.49 -5.19
CA VAL A 55 1.69 4.50 -4.37
C VAL A 55 2.22 3.36 -5.24
N GLY A 56 1.39 2.83 -6.15
CA GLY A 56 1.80 1.78 -7.07
C GLY A 56 2.91 2.23 -8.03
N ARG A 57 2.85 3.48 -8.53
CA ARG A 57 3.92 4.06 -9.34
C ARG A 57 5.23 4.18 -8.56
N MET A 58 5.17 4.63 -7.31
CA MET A 58 6.34 4.75 -6.44
C MET A 58 7.01 3.39 -6.24
N LEU A 59 6.25 2.34 -5.87
CA LEU A 59 6.78 0.99 -5.71
C LEU A 59 7.40 0.43 -6.99
N GLN A 60 6.75 0.64 -8.14
CA GLN A 60 7.27 0.18 -9.43
C GLN A 60 8.57 0.89 -9.83
N GLN A 61 8.69 2.18 -9.55
CA GLN A 61 9.92 2.94 -9.80
C GLN A 61 11.05 2.47 -8.87
N ALA A 62 10.75 2.26 -7.60
CA ALA A 62 11.69 1.73 -6.61
C ALA A 62 12.19 0.34 -7.01
N GLY A 63 11.29 -0.57 -7.37
CA GLY A 63 11.63 -1.93 -7.83
C GLY A 63 12.59 -1.91 -9.03
N LYS A 64 12.30 -1.11 -10.06
CA LYS A 64 13.17 -0.97 -11.24
C LYS A 64 14.57 -0.47 -10.88
N ARG A 65 14.66 0.54 -10.01
CA ARG A 65 15.93 1.13 -9.58
C ARG A 65 16.79 0.12 -8.82
N LEU A 66 16.21 -0.58 -7.86
CA LEU A 66 16.90 -1.60 -7.07
C LEU A 66 17.34 -2.79 -7.94
N SER A 67 16.50 -3.20 -8.90
CA SER A 67 16.84 -4.29 -9.84
C SER A 67 18.01 -3.96 -10.77
N VAL A 68 18.26 -2.66 -11.03
CA VAL A 68 19.42 -2.19 -11.80
C VAL A 68 20.66 -2.14 -10.90
N ALA A 69 20.54 -1.62 -9.68
CA ALA A 69 21.63 -1.53 -8.71
C ALA A 69 22.24 -2.91 -8.37
N GLU A 70 21.39 -3.93 -8.19
CA GLU A 70 21.85 -5.32 -7.95
C GLU A 70 22.70 -5.88 -9.11
N ARG A 71 22.44 -5.44 -10.36
CA ARG A 71 23.23 -5.86 -11.53
C ARG A 71 24.55 -5.11 -11.65
N SER A 72 24.65 -3.94 -11.04
CA SER A 72 25.84 -3.09 -11.05
C SER A 72 26.88 -3.49 -10.00
N GLY A 73 26.51 -4.37 -9.06
CA GLY A 73 27.43 -4.89 -8.04
C GLY A 73 27.69 -3.91 -6.89
N ASP A 74 26.78 -2.96 -6.65
CA ASP A 74 26.85 -2.05 -5.51
C ASP A 74 26.67 -2.79 -4.18
N ASP A 75 27.25 -2.21 -3.12
CA ASP A 75 27.44 -2.84 -1.81
C ASP A 75 26.11 -3.26 -1.16
N GLN A 76 25.98 -4.55 -0.84
CA GLN A 76 24.70 -5.19 -0.50
C GLN A 76 24.07 -4.71 0.82
N SER A 77 24.84 -4.02 1.67
CA SER A 77 24.34 -3.47 2.95
C SER A 77 23.49 -2.20 2.79
N ASP A 78 23.72 -1.41 1.74
CA ASP A 78 22.96 -0.16 1.51
C ASP A 78 21.55 -0.45 1.00
N SER A 79 21.41 -1.49 0.17
CA SER A 79 20.12 -1.92 -0.41
C SER A 79 19.10 -2.35 0.64
N THR A 80 19.54 -2.90 1.79
CA THR A 80 18.61 -3.35 2.84
C THR A 80 17.94 -2.16 3.53
N GLY A 81 18.72 -1.15 3.92
CA GLY A 81 18.17 0.07 4.52
C GLY A 81 17.28 0.85 3.56
N GLU A 82 17.65 0.90 2.28
CA GLU A 82 16.81 1.50 1.24
C GLU A 82 15.46 0.77 1.08
N ILE A 83 15.45 -0.57 1.10
CA ILE A 83 14.21 -1.35 1.04
C ILE A 83 13.32 -1.05 2.25
N GLU A 84 13.88 -1.03 3.46
CA GLU A 84 13.12 -0.69 4.68
C GLU A 84 12.48 0.69 4.59
N GLU A 85 13.21 1.68 4.06
CA GLU A 85 12.68 3.03 3.87
C GLU A 85 11.56 3.08 2.84
N ILE A 86 11.65 2.31 1.75
CA ILE A 86 10.59 2.19 0.75
C ILE A 86 9.34 1.54 1.35
N VAL A 87 9.49 0.48 2.16
CA VAL A 87 8.35 -0.17 2.85
C VAL A 87 7.70 0.81 3.83
N ALA A 88 8.50 1.56 4.58
CA ALA A 88 7.98 2.59 5.48
C ALA A 88 7.26 3.70 4.70
N GLN A 89 7.78 4.11 3.54
CA GLN A 89 7.15 5.10 2.67
C GLN A 89 5.83 4.61 2.09
N PHE A 90 5.77 3.35 1.65
CA PHE A 90 4.54 2.67 1.23
C PHE A 90 3.46 2.75 2.31
N ALA A 91 3.80 2.37 3.55
CA ALA A 91 2.86 2.41 4.66
C ALA A 91 2.39 3.83 4.98
N ARG A 92 3.30 4.81 5.01
CA ARG A 92 2.97 6.22 5.23
C ARG A 92 2.02 6.76 4.16
N ASP A 93 2.27 6.43 2.90
CA ASP A 93 1.51 6.96 1.79
C ASP A 93 0.08 6.39 1.73
N VAL A 94 -0.11 5.09 2.01
CA VAL A 94 -1.46 4.52 2.11
C VAL A 94 -2.24 5.11 3.29
N ARG A 95 -1.59 5.25 4.47
CA ARG A 95 -2.21 5.92 5.63
C ARG A 95 -2.55 7.39 5.35
N GLN A 96 -1.75 8.07 4.54
CA GLN A 96 -2.01 9.45 4.14
C GLN A 96 -3.31 9.59 3.34
N ILE A 97 -3.68 8.60 2.54
CA ILE A 97 -4.97 8.59 1.82
C ILE A 97 -6.13 8.70 2.83
N SER A 98 -6.13 7.86 3.86
CA SER A 98 -7.15 7.89 4.91
C SER A 98 -7.11 9.18 5.74
N SER A 99 -5.92 9.67 6.06
CA SER A 99 -5.75 10.95 6.74
C SER A 99 -6.34 12.11 5.93
N ASN A 100 -6.19 12.11 4.61
CA ASN A 100 -6.74 13.15 3.74
C ASN A 100 -8.28 13.17 3.79
N CYS A 101 -8.94 12.01 3.92
CA CYS A 101 -10.39 11.93 4.09
C CYS A 101 -10.85 12.59 5.39
N SER A 102 -10.08 12.39 6.47
CA SER A 102 -10.41 12.92 7.80
C SER A 102 -10.27 14.44 7.88
N CYS A 103 -9.47 15.07 7.02
CA CYS A 103 -9.28 16.52 6.98
C CYS A 103 -10.45 17.28 6.31
N ILE A 104 -11.37 16.58 5.65
CA ILE A 104 -12.43 17.21 4.86
C ILE A 104 -13.77 17.05 5.57
N SER A 105 -14.32 18.15 6.08
CA SER A 105 -15.53 18.16 6.91
C SER A 105 -16.80 17.64 6.23
N ASN A 106 -16.82 17.55 4.89
CA ASN A 106 -18.00 17.14 4.11
C ASN A 106 -17.69 16.01 3.10
N VAL A 107 -16.73 15.14 3.40
CA VAL A 107 -16.32 14.05 2.48
C VAL A 107 -17.43 13.01 2.25
N GLY A 108 -18.43 12.96 3.13
CA GLY A 108 -19.57 12.04 3.06
C GLY A 108 -19.31 10.72 3.78
N ALA A 109 -20.34 10.21 4.48
CA ALA A 109 -20.22 9.03 5.33
C ALA A 109 -19.77 7.77 4.57
N ALA A 110 -20.15 7.63 3.30
CA ALA A 110 -19.72 6.52 2.46
C ALA A 110 -18.21 6.51 2.24
N ILE A 111 -17.59 7.67 1.96
CA ILE A 111 -16.13 7.76 1.75
C ILE A 111 -15.38 7.48 3.05
N ILE A 112 -15.90 7.94 4.19
CA ILE A 112 -15.31 7.64 5.52
C ILE A 112 -15.35 6.13 5.77
N SER A 113 -16.51 5.50 5.62
CA SER A 113 -16.65 4.05 5.81
C SER A 113 -15.76 3.25 4.83
N SER A 114 -15.64 3.70 3.58
CA SER A 114 -14.73 3.12 2.60
C SER A 114 -13.27 3.26 3.02
N SER A 115 -12.87 4.42 3.54
CA SER A 115 -11.51 4.65 4.07
C SER A 115 -11.21 3.70 5.23
N ASP A 116 -12.12 3.58 6.19
CA ASP A 116 -11.92 2.74 7.39
C ASP A 116 -11.77 1.27 7.00
N GLU A 117 -12.63 0.78 6.10
CA GLU A 117 -12.56 -0.61 5.62
C GLU A 117 -11.30 -0.87 4.79
N MET A 118 -10.91 0.06 3.90
CA MET A 118 -9.66 -0.03 3.15
C MET A 118 -8.46 -0.10 4.10
N MET A 119 -8.43 0.72 5.15
CA MET A 119 -7.34 0.75 6.13
C MET A 119 -7.28 -0.55 6.95
N ARG A 120 -8.43 -1.11 7.34
CA ARG A 120 -8.47 -2.41 8.04
C ARG A 120 -7.82 -3.51 7.21
N ILE A 121 -8.17 -3.61 5.92
CA ILE A 121 -7.59 -4.58 5.00
C ILE A 121 -6.09 -4.31 4.83
N PHE A 122 -5.72 -3.05 4.57
CA PHE A 122 -4.33 -2.67 4.34
C PHE A 122 -3.41 -2.98 5.53
N GLU A 123 -3.77 -2.60 6.75
CA GLU A 123 -2.91 -2.79 7.93
C GLU A 123 -2.72 -4.27 8.26
N ARG A 124 -3.79 -5.06 8.13
CA ARG A 124 -3.69 -6.52 8.30
C ARG A 124 -2.71 -7.11 7.28
N LEU A 125 -2.87 -6.77 6.00
CA LEU A 125 -2.00 -7.31 4.95
C LEU A 125 -0.56 -6.81 5.06
N LEU A 126 -0.34 -5.55 5.39
CA LEU A 126 1.00 -5.01 5.61
C LEU A 126 1.70 -5.77 6.74
N PHE A 127 1.01 -6.02 7.85
CA PHE A 127 1.56 -6.77 8.96
C PHE A 127 1.90 -8.20 8.54
N ASP A 128 0.91 -8.97 8.08
CA ASP A 128 1.03 -10.39 7.76
C ASP A 128 2.03 -10.69 6.64
N TRP A 129 2.20 -9.78 5.68
CA TRP A 129 2.97 -10.05 4.46
C TRP A 129 4.26 -9.26 4.31
N CYS A 130 4.46 -8.20 5.10
CA CYS A 130 5.65 -7.36 4.98
C CYS A 130 6.43 -7.16 6.29
N LEU A 131 5.79 -7.32 7.46
CA LEU A 131 6.40 -6.92 8.74
C LEU A 131 6.62 -8.08 9.72
N VAL A 132 5.92 -9.21 9.59
CA VAL A 132 6.15 -10.36 10.48
C VAL A 132 7.54 -10.97 10.27
N PRO A 133 8.20 -11.49 11.33
CA PRO A 133 9.54 -12.08 11.22
C PRO A 133 9.59 -13.31 10.31
N ASP A 134 8.57 -14.15 10.39
CA ASP A 134 8.46 -15.40 9.64
C ASP A 134 7.51 -15.22 8.45
N LEU A 135 8.02 -14.57 7.41
CA LEU A 135 7.24 -14.26 6.22
C LEU A 135 6.81 -15.54 5.49
N LEU A 136 5.51 -15.66 5.22
CA LEU A 136 4.98 -16.71 4.35
C LEU A 136 5.59 -16.62 2.94
N PRO A 137 5.79 -17.74 2.21
CA PRO A 137 6.26 -17.71 0.83
C PRO A 137 5.41 -16.79 -0.04
N LEU A 138 6.04 -16.07 -0.97
CA LEU A 138 5.31 -15.11 -1.81
C LEU A 138 4.22 -15.80 -2.66
N GLU A 139 4.45 -17.06 -3.04
CA GLU A 139 3.51 -17.89 -3.78
C GLU A 139 2.26 -18.26 -2.97
N ALA A 140 2.33 -18.15 -1.64
CA ALA A 140 1.19 -18.34 -0.75
C ALA A 140 0.33 -17.07 -0.63
N LEU A 141 0.79 -15.94 -1.18
CA LEU A 141 0.05 -14.68 -1.21
C LEU A 141 -1.08 -14.82 -2.23
N ASP A 142 -2.20 -15.32 -1.74
CA ASP A 142 -3.43 -15.48 -2.49
C ASP A 142 -4.24 -14.20 -2.36
N ASP A 143 -4.18 -13.35 -3.38
CA ASP A 143 -4.91 -12.10 -3.49
C ASP A 143 -6.41 -12.26 -3.19
N ASP A 144 -7.00 -13.40 -3.56
CA ASP A 144 -8.43 -13.67 -3.44
C ASP A 144 -8.80 -14.15 -2.02
N LYS A 145 -7.86 -14.78 -1.29
CA LYS A 145 -8.06 -15.22 0.11
C LYS A 145 -7.62 -14.20 1.15
N CYS A 146 -6.83 -13.21 0.77
CA CYS A 146 -6.41 -12.12 1.66
C CYS A 146 -7.59 -11.26 2.17
N VAL A 147 -8.77 -11.39 1.56
CA VAL A 147 -10.02 -10.74 2.01
C VAL A 147 -10.76 -11.57 3.06
N GLU A 148 -10.49 -12.88 3.16
CA GLU A 148 -11.18 -13.77 4.11
C GLU A 148 -10.56 -13.71 5.52
N HIS A 149 -11.36 -14.03 6.54
CA HIS A 149 -10.95 -14.11 7.95
C HIS A 149 -9.72 -15.02 8.11
N HIS A 150 -8.62 -14.50 8.69
CA HIS A 150 -7.40 -15.30 8.91
C HIS A 150 -7.38 -15.82 10.34
N VAL A 151 -6.78 -16.99 10.55
CA VAL A 151 -6.70 -17.63 11.88
C VAL A 151 -6.03 -16.76 12.95
N SER A 152 -5.14 -15.84 12.56
CA SER A 152 -4.54 -14.86 13.48
C SER A 152 -5.54 -13.83 14.02
N ASP A 153 -6.68 -13.62 13.35
CA ASP A 153 -7.78 -12.78 13.84
C ASP A 153 -8.47 -13.41 15.07
N GLU A 154 -8.25 -14.72 15.32
CA GLU A 154 -8.79 -15.46 16.46
C GLU A 154 -7.83 -15.50 17.66
N GLU A 155 -6.55 -15.18 17.46
CA GLU A 155 -5.51 -15.33 18.49
C GLU A 155 -5.47 -14.16 19.49
N PHE A 156 -6.20 -13.07 19.23
CA PHE A 156 -6.32 -11.93 20.14
C PHE A 156 -7.78 -11.74 20.59
N PRO A 157 -8.22 -12.41 21.67
CA PRO A 157 -9.54 -12.15 22.24
C PRO A 157 -9.58 -10.73 22.83
N VAL A 158 -10.63 -10.00 22.45
CA VAL A 158 -11.00 -8.65 22.92
C VAL A 158 -11.20 -8.61 24.43
#